data_AF-A0A6I3F884-F1
#
_entry.id   AF-A0A6I3F884-F1
#
_cell.length_a   1.000
_cell.length_b   1.000
_cell.length_c   1.000
_cell.angle_alpha   90.00
_cell.angle_beta   90.00
_cell.angle_gamma   90.00
#
_symmetry.space_group_name_H-M   'P 1'
#
loop_
_entity.id
_entity.type
_entity.pdbx_description
1 polymer ?
#
loop_
_entity_poly.entity_id
_entity_poly.type
_entity_poly.pdbx_seq_one_letter_code
_entity_poly.pdbx_strand_id
1 'polypeptide(L)'
;MKLALGLDLYRGATMEVPVDQVRLAEDLGYHSVWTAEAYGSDALSPLAYLAALTTRIKLATGVVQIAARTPAATAMHALTIDALAGGNRVIIGLGVSGPQIVEGWYGQPWGNPNRRLREYVAIMRKVFAREPLTNEGPEFPLPYNGPGALGQGKPLRSILHPAGEIEIWLAAGGPQNTALSAEVADGILPMGWGADGPAVYGPSLDKG
;
A
#
# COMPACT_ATOMS: atom_id res chain seq x y z
N MET A 1 -18.57 0.00 14.41
CA MET A 1 -17.14 0.36 14.55
C MET A 1 -16.31 -0.87 14.19
N LYS A 2 -15.26 -0.72 13.37
CA LYS A 2 -14.33 -1.81 12.98
C LYS A 2 -13.04 -1.65 13.79
N LEU A 3 -12.52 -2.74 14.35
CA LEU A 3 -11.26 -2.74 15.11
C LEU A 3 -10.11 -3.31 14.28
N ALA A 4 -8.92 -2.75 14.45
CA ALA A 4 -7.70 -3.17 13.76
C ALA A 4 -6.58 -3.45 14.77
N LEU A 5 -5.76 -4.45 14.49
CA LEU A 5 -4.55 -4.76 15.25
C LEU A 5 -3.31 -4.33 14.45
N GLY A 6 -2.52 -3.39 14.97
CA GLY A 6 -1.23 -3.03 14.40
C GLY A 6 -0.10 -3.91 14.93
N LEU A 7 0.81 -4.32 14.05
CA LEU A 7 1.99 -5.11 14.36
C LEU A 7 3.27 -4.31 14.05
N ASP A 8 4.05 -3.96 15.09
CA ASP A 8 5.29 -3.19 14.96
C ASP A 8 6.51 -4.06 14.58
N LEU A 9 6.36 -4.90 13.54
CA LEU A 9 7.35 -5.90 13.12
C LEU A 9 8.64 -5.31 12.52
N TYR A 10 8.67 -4.00 12.24
CA TYR A 10 9.70 -3.32 11.45
C TYR A 10 10.75 -2.57 12.28
N ARG A 11 10.61 -2.54 13.60
CA ARG A 11 11.45 -1.72 14.50
C ARG A 11 12.55 -2.49 15.22
N GLY A 12 12.45 -3.82 15.30
CA GLY A 12 13.36 -4.67 16.05
C GLY A 12 14.62 -5.08 15.25
N ALA A 13 15.70 -5.42 15.97
CA ALA A 13 16.88 -6.07 15.39
C ALA A 13 16.58 -7.52 14.94
N THR A 14 15.57 -8.14 15.56
CA THR A 14 14.96 -9.40 15.15
C THR A 14 13.46 -9.17 14.96
N MET A 15 12.82 -10.09 14.23
CA MET A 15 11.38 -10.03 13.96
C MET A 15 10.73 -11.35 14.34
N GLU A 16 9.64 -11.26 15.09
CA GLU A 16 8.76 -12.38 15.41
C GLU A 16 7.31 -11.97 15.13
N VAL A 17 6.56 -12.82 14.42
CA VAL A 17 5.15 -12.57 14.14
C VAL A 17 4.33 -13.13 15.30
N PRO A 18 3.53 -12.32 16.03
CA PRO A 18 2.77 -12.79 17.19
C PRO A 18 1.50 -13.54 16.76
N VAL A 19 1.65 -14.75 16.21
CA VAL A 19 0.57 -15.53 15.60
C VAL A 19 -0.60 -15.74 16.55
N ASP A 20 -0.35 -16.07 17.81
CA ASP A 20 -1.40 -16.32 18.80
C ASP A 20 -2.23 -15.06 19.08
N GLN A 21 -1.59 -13.89 19.09
CA GLN A 21 -2.28 -12.61 19.24
C GLN A 21 -3.15 -12.31 18.01
N VAL A 22 -2.67 -12.59 16.80
CA VAL A 22 -3.44 -12.39 15.57
C VAL A 22 -4.65 -13.32 15.51
N ARG A 23 -4.49 -14.60 15.89
CA ARG A 23 -5.60 -15.55 15.98
C ARG A 23 -6.63 -15.15 17.03
N LEU A 24 -6.17 -14.73 18.20
CA LEU A 24 -7.06 -14.20 19.23
C LEU A 24 -7.83 -12.96 18.72
N ALA A 25 -7.17 -12.05 18.00
CA ALA A 25 -7.85 -10.89 17.40
C ALA A 25 -8.90 -11.32 16.36
N GLU A 26 -8.61 -12.32 15.52
CA GLU A 26 -9.57 -12.90 14.57
C GLU A 26 -10.78 -13.53 15.29
N ASP A 27 -10.56 -14.26 16.39
CA ASP A 27 -11.62 -14.89 17.19
C ASP A 27 -12.49 -13.85 17.91
N LEU A 28 -11.88 -12.74 18.35
CA LEU A 28 -12.58 -11.59 18.93
C LEU A 28 -13.29 -10.71 17.89
N GLY A 29 -13.18 -11.05 16.60
CA GLY A 29 -13.88 -10.34 15.52
C GLY A 29 -13.22 -9.03 15.10
N TYR A 30 -11.91 -8.86 15.31
CA TYR A 30 -11.16 -7.75 14.72
C TYR A 30 -11.30 -7.80 13.19
N HIS A 31 -11.48 -6.63 12.59
CA HIS A 31 -11.68 -6.51 11.15
C HIS A 31 -10.40 -6.80 10.38
N SER A 32 -9.25 -6.38 10.90
CA SER A 32 -7.99 -6.38 10.15
C SER A 32 -6.76 -6.41 11.04
N VAL A 33 -5.69 -7.02 10.55
CA VAL A 33 -4.33 -6.93 11.10
C VAL A 33 -3.44 -6.15 10.14
N TRP A 34 -2.58 -5.30 10.69
CA TRP A 34 -1.80 -4.31 9.95
C TRP A 34 -0.31 -4.50 10.20
N THR A 35 0.46 -4.63 9.12
CA THR A 35 1.92 -4.62 9.12
C THR A 35 2.42 -3.32 8.50
N ALA A 36 3.69 -2.97 8.69
CA ALA A 36 4.28 -1.79 8.09
C ALA A 36 5.74 -2.05 7.74
N GLU A 37 6.32 -1.24 6.87
CA GLU A 37 7.75 -1.30 6.57
C GLU A 37 8.46 0.04 6.77
N ALA A 38 9.70 -0.09 7.23
CA ALA A 38 10.69 0.98 7.26
C ALA A 38 11.94 0.48 6.52
N TYR A 39 13.07 0.34 7.22
CA TYR A 39 14.34 -0.19 6.70
C TYR A 39 14.82 -1.40 7.51
N GLY A 40 13.87 -2.19 8.04
CA GLY A 40 14.11 -3.44 8.76
C GLY A 40 13.47 -4.61 8.02
N SER A 41 12.25 -4.99 8.44
CA SER A 41 11.40 -5.94 7.71
C SER A 41 10.48 -5.23 6.70
N ASP A 42 10.04 -5.98 5.68
CA ASP A 42 9.03 -5.54 4.72
C ASP A 42 7.60 -5.77 5.23
N ALA A 43 6.62 -5.06 4.64
CA ALA A 43 5.24 -5.10 5.12
C ALA A 43 4.44 -6.27 4.52
N LEU A 44 4.89 -6.88 3.43
CA LEU A 44 4.10 -7.80 2.61
C LEU A 44 4.32 -9.27 3.01
N SER A 45 5.58 -9.65 3.26
CA SER A 45 5.95 -11.03 3.63
C SER A 45 5.22 -11.52 4.88
N PRO A 46 5.10 -10.74 5.98
CA PRO A 46 4.36 -11.20 7.15
C PRO A 46 2.87 -11.39 6.87
N LEU A 47 2.27 -10.62 5.93
CA LEU A 47 0.88 -10.81 5.54
C LEU A 47 0.68 -12.12 4.77
N ALA A 48 1.60 -12.48 3.87
CA ALA A 48 1.55 -13.78 3.19
C ALA A 48 1.66 -14.95 4.20
N TYR A 49 2.51 -14.81 5.21
CA TYR A 49 2.62 -15.79 6.31
C TYR A 49 1.31 -15.88 7.11
N LEU A 50 0.73 -14.74 7.49
CA LEU A 50 -0.54 -14.70 8.23
C LEU A 50 -1.74 -15.18 7.39
N ALA A 51 -1.72 -14.99 6.07
CA ALA A 51 -2.76 -15.50 5.16
C ALA A 51 -2.94 -17.02 5.29
N ALA A 52 -1.85 -17.76 5.48
CA ALA A 52 -1.89 -19.20 5.67
C ALA A 52 -2.39 -19.64 7.07
N LEU A 53 -2.40 -18.74 8.05
CA LEU A 53 -2.66 -19.06 9.46
C LEU A 53 -3.98 -18.49 9.98
N THR A 54 -4.72 -17.77 9.14
CA THR A 54 -5.96 -17.06 9.47
C THR A 54 -6.97 -17.22 8.32
N THR A 55 -8.26 -17.09 8.62
CA THR A 55 -9.32 -17.46 7.66
C THR A 55 -10.29 -16.32 7.30
N ARG A 56 -10.36 -15.27 8.13
CA ARG A 56 -11.38 -14.22 8.02
C ARG A 56 -10.81 -12.81 8.16
N ILE A 57 -9.83 -12.60 9.05
CA ILE A 57 -9.30 -11.27 9.33
C ILE A 57 -8.68 -10.68 8.06
N LYS A 58 -8.95 -9.39 7.76
CA LYS A 58 -8.29 -8.71 6.64
C LYS A 58 -6.81 -8.49 6.93
N LEU A 59 -6.00 -8.52 5.89
CA LEU A 59 -4.55 -8.40 5.89
C LEU A 59 -4.19 -7.05 5.28
N ALA A 60 -3.66 -6.14 6.08
CA ALA A 60 -3.49 -4.75 5.68
C ALA A 60 -2.04 -4.27 5.83
N THR A 61 -1.62 -3.36 4.96
CA THR A 61 -0.36 -2.62 5.14
C THR A 61 -0.65 -1.20 5.64
N GLY A 62 0.12 -0.72 6.61
CA GLY A 62 0.06 0.62 7.17
C GLY A 62 1.46 1.21 7.44
N VAL A 63 2.39 1.16 6.49
CA VAL A 63 2.19 1.15 5.03
C VAL A 63 3.32 0.38 4.32
N VAL A 64 3.13 0.10 3.02
CA VAL A 64 4.23 -0.13 2.09
C VAL A 64 4.79 1.19 1.58
N GLN A 65 6.10 1.26 1.38
CA GLN A 65 6.81 2.43 0.88
C GLN A 65 6.90 2.40 -0.63
N ILE A 66 6.37 3.43 -1.31
CA ILE A 66 6.30 3.45 -2.78
C ILE A 66 7.66 3.58 -3.47
N ALA A 67 8.72 3.92 -2.73
CA ALA A 67 10.10 3.95 -3.24
C ALA A 67 10.75 2.55 -3.27
N ALA A 68 10.22 1.59 -2.49
CA ALA A 68 10.81 0.27 -2.36
C ALA A 68 10.63 -0.62 -3.60
N ARG A 69 9.62 -0.30 -4.43
CA ARG A 69 9.15 -1.16 -5.53
C ARG A 69 8.26 -0.38 -6.50
N THR A 70 8.06 -0.93 -7.69
CA THR A 70 7.19 -0.32 -8.71
C THR A 70 5.70 -0.54 -8.38
N PRO A 71 4.80 0.31 -8.90
CA PRO A 71 3.35 0.14 -8.70
C PRO A 71 2.82 -1.19 -9.22
N ALA A 72 3.30 -1.64 -10.38
CA ALA A 72 2.92 -2.94 -10.94
C ALA A 72 3.34 -4.10 -10.01
N ALA A 73 4.56 -4.06 -9.46
CA ALA A 73 5.04 -5.07 -8.52
C ALA A 73 4.21 -5.07 -7.22
N THR A 74 3.83 -3.90 -6.70
CA THR A 74 2.97 -3.82 -5.51
C THR A 74 1.58 -4.36 -5.76
N ALA A 75 0.98 -4.06 -6.91
CA ALA A 75 -0.30 -4.65 -7.29
C ALA A 75 -0.21 -6.17 -7.43
N MET A 76 0.89 -6.70 -8.00
CA MET A 76 1.13 -8.15 -8.05
C MET A 76 1.22 -8.77 -6.66
N HIS A 77 1.94 -8.15 -5.72
CA HIS A 77 2.01 -8.62 -4.34
C HIS A 77 0.62 -8.62 -3.68
N ALA A 78 -0.15 -7.55 -3.84
CA ALA A 78 -1.51 -7.45 -3.31
C ALA A 78 -2.40 -8.59 -3.82
N LEU A 79 -2.44 -8.80 -5.15
CA LEU A 79 -3.22 -9.87 -5.77
C LEU A 79 -2.76 -11.27 -5.32
N THR A 80 -1.46 -11.45 -5.13
CA THR A 80 -0.89 -12.74 -4.73
C THR A 80 -1.25 -13.06 -3.28
N ILE A 81 -1.09 -12.10 -2.36
CA ILE A 81 -1.46 -12.26 -0.96
C ILE A 81 -2.97 -12.45 -0.84
N ASP A 82 -3.77 -11.72 -1.62
CA ASP A 82 -5.23 -11.86 -1.61
C ASP A 82 -5.65 -13.26 -2.05
N ALA A 83 -5.06 -13.78 -3.12
CA ALA A 83 -5.29 -15.15 -3.56
C ALA A 83 -4.88 -16.19 -2.50
N LEU A 84 -3.73 -16.01 -1.84
CA LEU A 84 -3.29 -16.88 -0.73
C LEU A 84 -4.24 -16.83 0.47
N ALA A 85 -4.86 -15.68 0.72
CA ALA A 85 -5.80 -15.48 1.82
C ALA A 85 -7.20 -16.06 1.54
N GLY A 86 -7.47 -16.55 0.32
CA GLY A 86 -8.80 -17.01 -0.11
C GLY A 86 -9.64 -15.95 -0.81
N GLY A 87 -9.06 -14.79 -1.13
CA GLY A 87 -9.68 -13.68 -1.84
C GLY A 87 -10.38 -12.66 -0.93
N ASN A 88 -10.41 -11.40 -1.39
CA ASN A 88 -11.14 -10.28 -0.78
C ASN A 88 -10.75 -9.98 0.69
N ARG A 89 -9.47 -10.18 1.04
CA ARG A 89 -8.93 -9.97 2.38
C ARG A 89 -7.82 -8.95 2.45
N VAL A 90 -7.28 -8.49 1.32
CA VAL A 90 -6.16 -7.54 1.32
C VAL A 90 -6.62 -6.08 1.30
N ILE A 91 -5.96 -5.26 2.12
CA ILE A 91 -5.99 -3.79 2.06
C ILE A 91 -4.54 -3.31 1.87
N ILE A 92 -4.28 -2.45 0.89
CA ILE A 92 -2.93 -1.92 0.67
C ILE A 92 -2.86 -0.46 1.11
N GLY A 93 -2.25 -0.20 2.27
CA GLY A 93 -1.83 1.13 2.65
C GLY A 93 -0.48 1.49 2.03
N LEU A 94 -0.39 2.64 1.37
CA LEU A 94 0.82 3.19 0.73
C LEU A 94 1.32 4.44 1.46
N GLY A 95 2.63 4.64 1.48
CA GLY A 95 3.24 5.87 1.96
C GLY A 95 4.48 6.26 1.16
N VAL A 96 4.77 7.56 1.17
CA VAL A 96 5.89 8.16 0.44
C VAL A 96 7.24 8.05 1.17
N SER A 97 7.21 7.67 2.46
CA SER A 97 8.37 7.74 3.35
C SER A 97 8.96 9.15 3.44
N GLY A 98 10.21 9.29 3.86
CA GLY A 98 10.95 10.57 3.89
C GLY A 98 12.22 10.51 3.03
N PRO A 99 12.81 11.67 2.67
CA PRO A 99 13.99 11.74 1.79
C PRO A 99 15.18 10.94 2.33
N GLN A 100 15.36 10.86 3.65
CA GLN A 100 16.41 10.04 4.27
C GLN A 100 16.35 8.57 3.85
N ILE A 101 15.15 8.00 3.78
CA ILE A 101 14.96 6.60 3.39
C ILE A 101 14.98 6.48 1.86
N VAL A 102 14.27 7.37 1.17
CA VAL A 102 14.19 7.33 -0.30
C VAL A 102 15.57 7.45 -0.96
N GLU A 103 16.37 8.42 -0.52
CA GLU A 103 17.70 8.70 -1.09
C GLU A 103 18.78 7.82 -0.45
N GLY A 104 18.74 7.67 0.88
CA GLY A 104 19.80 6.96 1.61
C GLY A 104 19.70 5.43 1.57
N TRP A 105 18.49 4.89 1.55
CA TRP A 105 18.27 3.43 1.60
C TRP A 105 17.94 2.85 0.22
N TYR A 106 17.04 3.49 -0.54
CA TYR A 106 16.65 3.01 -1.88
C TYR A 106 17.45 3.62 -3.03
N GLY A 107 18.27 4.64 -2.76
CA GLY A 107 19.10 5.28 -3.80
C GLY A 107 18.28 5.97 -4.90
N GLN A 108 17.04 6.38 -4.60
CA GLN A 108 16.17 7.06 -5.55
C GLN A 108 16.05 8.55 -5.24
N PRO A 109 15.83 9.42 -6.23
CA PRO A 109 15.59 10.83 -5.99
C PRO A 109 14.26 11.05 -5.25
N TRP A 110 14.24 11.99 -4.29
CA TRP A 110 13.02 12.37 -3.58
C TRP A 110 11.92 12.90 -4.51
N GLY A 111 12.28 13.82 -5.43
CA GLY A 111 11.39 14.28 -6.50
C GLY A 111 10.08 14.89 -6.01
N ASN A 112 8.96 14.56 -6.69
CA ASN A 112 7.62 15.00 -6.32
C ASN A 112 6.82 13.81 -5.74
N PRO A 113 6.79 13.62 -4.41
CA PRO A 113 6.19 12.44 -3.79
C PRO A 113 4.68 12.34 -4.03
N ASN A 114 3.96 13.47 -4.11
CA ASN A 114 2.51 13.47 -4.34
C ASN A 114 2.16 13.10 -5.79
N ARG A 115 2.94 13.56 -6.78
CA ARG A 115 2.77 13.11 -8.17
C ARG A 115 3.05 11.63 -8.30
N ARG A 116 4.17 11.17 -7.72
CA ARG A 116 4.55 9.76 -7.71
C ARG A 116 3.45 8.91 -7.10
N LEU A 117 2.91 9.30 -5.94
CA LEU A 117 1.83 8.58 -5.28
C LEU A 117 0.55 8.53 -6.12
N ARG A 118 0.16 9.64 -6.77
CA ARG A 118 -1.00 9.68 -7.69
C ARG A 118 -0.85 8.69 -8.84
N GLU A 119 0.30 8.72 -9.53
CA GLU A 119 0.58 7.78 -10.63
C GLU A 119 0.61 6.33 -10.12
N TYR A 120 1.18 6.11 -8.93
CA TYR A 120 1.25 4.80 -8.30
C TYR A 120 -0.13 4.18 -8.09
N VAL A 121 -1.05 4.94 -7.48
CA VAL A 121 -2.43 4.52 -7.23
C VAL A 121 -3.17 4.27 -8.55
N ALA A 122 -3.03 5.18 -9.52
CA ALA A 122 -3.68 5.03 -10.83
C ALA A 122 -3.23 3.74 -11.54
N ILE A 123 -1.93 3.44 -11.52
CA ILE A 123 -1.37 2.21 -12.11
C ILE A 123 -1.89 0.98 -11.37
N MET A 124 -1.88 0.98 -10.04
CA MET A 124 -2.41 -0.14 -9.25
C MET A 124 -3.88 -0.42 -9.57
N ARG A 125 -4.72 0.63 -9.65
CA ARG A 125 -6.14 0.46 -10.02
C ARG A 125 -6.31 -0.12 -11.42
N LYS A 126 -5.51 0.29 -12.41
CA LYS A 126 -5.52 -0.33 -13.75
C LYS A 126 -5.14 -1.82 -13.70
N VAL A 127 -4.17 -2.21 -12.87
CA VAL A 127 -3.80 -3.62 -12.68
C VAL A 127 -4.96 -4.41 -12.08
N PHE A 128 -5.61 -3.88 -11.05
CA PHE A 128 -6.77 -4.52 -10.41
C PHE A 128 -7.97 -4.62 -11.37
N ALA A 129 -8.24 -3.57 -12.15
CA ALA A 129 -9.25 -3.59 -13.21
C ALA A 129 -8.89 -4.50 -14.41
N ARG A 130 -7.67 -5.04 -14.43
CA ARG A 130 -7.09 -5.84 -15.53
C ARG A 130 -7.09 -5.11 -16.87
N GLU A 131 -6.97 -3.80 -16.84
CA GLU A 131 -6.78 -2.99 -18.04
C GLU A 131 -5.38 -3.23 -18.63
N PRO A 132 -5.18 -3.04 -19.95
CA PRO A 132 -3.83 -2.92 -20.49
C PRO A 132 -3.06 -1.82 -19.75
N LEU A 133 -1.94 -2.20 -19.14
CA LEU A 133 -1.20 -1.29 -18.28
C LEU A 133 -0.45 -0.25 -19.10
N THR A 134 -0.91 0.99 -18.98
CA THR A 134 -0.30 2.17 -19.59
C THR A 134 -0.19 3.30 -18.58
N ASN A 135 0.83 4.13 -18.72
CA ASN A 135 0.98 5.38 -17.99
C ASN A 135 1.87 6.33 -18.80
N GLU A 136 1.35 7.52 -19.09
CA GLU A 136 2.08 8.60 -19.76
C GLU A 136 2.78 9.51 -18.75
N GLY A 137 2.56 9.28 -17.45
CA GLY A 137 3.13 10.07 -16.37
C GLY A 137 4.66 9.90 -16.27
N PRO A 138 5.38 10.97 -15.91
CA PRO A 138 6.85 10.96 -15.90
C PRO A 138 7.46 10.12 -14.78
N GLU A 139 6.71 9.79 -13.71
CA GLU A 139 7.26 9.01 -12.59
C GLU A 139 7.35 7.52 -12.94
N PHE A 140 6.39 6.99 -13.71
CA PHE A 140 6.36 5.59 -14.12
C PHE A 140 5.89 5.41 -15.58
N PRO A 141 6.64 5.87 -16.60
CA PRO A 141 6.23 5.75 -17.99
C PRO A 141 6.10 4.28 -18.41
N LEU A 142 4.94 3.90 -18.93
CA LEU A 142 4.58 2.53 -19.31
C LEU A 142 3.79 2.52 -20.64
N PRO A 143 4.29 1.86 -21.71
CA PRO A 143 5.59 1.17 -21.79
C PRO A 143 6.79 2.12 -21.76
N TYR A 144 7.88 1.70 -21.11
CA TYR A 144 9.12 2.48 -21.09
C TYR A 144 9.80 2.46 -22.48
N ASN A 145 10.15 3.63 -22.98
CA ASN A 145 10.81 3.85 -24.27
C ASN A 145 12.08 4.73 -24.16
N GLY A 146 12.58 4.94 -22.93
CA GLY A 146 13.76 5.77 -22.67
C GLY A 146 15.09 5.04 -22.92
N PRO A 147 16.23 5.66 -22.50
CA PRO A 147 17.56 5.09 -22.67
C PRO A 147 17.66 3.65 -22.17
N GLY A 148 18.32 2.80 -22.96
CA GLY A 148 18.49 1.37 -22.68
C GLY A 148 17.29 0.48 -23.06
N ALA A 149 16.18 1.03 -23.57
CA ALA A 149 15.04 0.23 -24.01
C ALA A 149 15.31 -0.51 -25.33
N LEU A 150 14.88 -1.77 -25.41
CA LEU A 150 14.91 -2.58 -26.66
C LEU A 150 13.71 -2.32 -27.58
N GLY A 151 12.76 -1.48 -27.18
CA GLY A 151 11.54 -1.18 -27.94
C GLY A 151 10.50 -2.32 -28.00
N GLN A 152 10.63 -3.35 -27.16
CA GLN A 152 9.72 -4.51 -27.12
C GLN A 152 8.60 -4.38 -26.06
N GLY A 153 8.59 -3.27 -25.31
CA GLY A 153 7.58 -3.01 -24.29
C GLY A 153 6.20 -2.89 -24.92
N LYS A 154 5.22 -3.61 -24.37
CA LYS A 154 3.82 -3.53 -24.78
C LYS A 154 2.91 -3.50 -23.55
N PRO A 155 1.74 -2.85 -23.62
CA PRO A 155 0.78 -2.89 -22.52
C PRO A 155 0.36 -4.34 -22.23
N LEU A 156 0.57 -4.78 -20.98
CA LEU A 156 0.17 -6.10 -20.50
C LEU A 156 -1.00 -5.97 -19.53
N ARG A 157 -1.74 -7.07 -19.34
CA ARG A 157 -2.83 -7.15 -18.34
C ARG A 157 -2.39 -8.09 -17.21
N SER A 158 -2.94 -7.89 -16.02
CA SER A 158 -2.76 -8.85 -14.94
C SER A 158 -3.28 -10.22 -15.36
N ILE A 159 -2.46 -11.25 -15.11
CA ILE A 159 -2.85 -12.64 -15.26
C ILE A 159 -3.81 -13.06 -14.14
N LEU A 160 -3.52 -12.63 -12.90
CA LEU A 160 -4.41 -12.88 -11.76
C LEU A 160 -5.66 -12.01 -11.85
N HIS A 161 -6.80 -12.63 -11.55
CA HIS A 161 -8.07 -11.95 -11.42
C HIS A 161 -8.31 -11.64 -9.95
N PRO A 162 -8.57 -10.37 -9.58
CA PRO A 162 -8.95 -10.07 -8.21
C PRO A 162 -10.26 -10.78 -7.85
N ALA A 163 -10.33 -11.33 -6.64
CA ALA A 163 -11.55 -11.96 -6.12
C ALA A 163 -12.61 -10.94 -5.67
N GLY A 164 -12.20 -9.68 -5.49
CA GLY A 164 -13.02 -8.55 -5.09
C GLY A 164 -12.25 -7.24 -5.25
N GLU A 165 -12.83 -6.13 -4.80
CA GLU A 165 -12.12 -4.85 -4.82
C GLU A 165 -11.01 -4.83 -3.76
N ILE A 166 -9.77 -4.56 -4.19
CA ILE A 166 -8.65 -4.34 -3.28
C ILE A 166 -8.61 -2.86 -2.92
N GLU A 167 -8.85 -2.57 -1.65
CA GLU A 167 -8.82 -1.21 -1.11
C GLU A 167 -7.39 -0.67 -1.08
N ILE A 168 -7.21 0.59 -1.50
CA ILE A 168 -5.97 1.34 -1.40
C ILE A 168 -6.14 2.46 -0.38
N TRP A 169 -5.31 2.47 0.65
CA TRP A 169 -5.31 3.48 1.70
C TRP A 169 -4.01 4.29 1.64
N LEU A 170 -4.03 5.58 1.99
CA LEU A 170 -2.83 6.42 1.93
C LEU A 170 -2.45 6.99 3.29
N ALA A 171 -1.17 6.88 3.65
CA ALA A 171 -0.61 7.60 4.79
C ALA A 171 -0.58 9.11 4.52
N ALA A 172 -1.25 9.87 5.39
CA ALA A 172 -1.45 11.29 5.23
C ALA A 172 -0.99 12.09 6.45
N GLY A 173 0.01 12.95 6.25
CA GLY A 173 0.58 13.79 7.31
C GLY A 173 0.33 15.29 7.14
N GLY A 174 0.21 15.79 5.91
CA GLY A 174 0.08 17.23 5.63
C GLY A 174 -1.04 17.55 4.65
N PRO A 175 -1.51 18.82 4.60
CA PRO A 175 -2.75 19.20 3.90
C PRO A 175 -2.84 18.75 2.43
N GLN A 176 -1.75 18.91 1.66
CA GLN A 176 -1.73 18.51 0.26
C GLN A 176 -1.85 16.99 0.08
N ASN A 177 -1.18 16.23 0.94
CA ASN A 177 -1.20 14.77 0.89
C ASN A 177 -2.56 14.24 1.39
N THR A 178 -3.16 14.87 2.41
CA THR A 178 -4.52 14.56 2.86
C THR A 178 -5.55 14.81 1.76
N ALA A 179 -5.49 15.94 1.06
CA ALA A 179 -6.39 16.24 -0.06
C ALA A 179 -6.19 15.24 -1.22
N LEU A 180 -4.94 14.94 -1.58
CA LEU A 180 -4.64 13.90 -2.57
C LEU A 180 -5.25 12.55 -2.16
N SER A 181 -5.18 12.21 -0.87
CA SER A 181 -5.69 10.93 -0.38
C SER A 181 -7.21 10.83 -0.51
N ALA A 182 -7.95 11.91 -0.23
CA ALA A 182 -9.38 11.97 -0.46
C ALA A 182 -9.74 11.79 -1.95
N GLU A 183 -8.93 12.32 -2.86
CA GLU A 183 -9.20 12.26 -4.31
C GLU A 183 -8.96 10.85 -4.91
N VAL A 184 -7.93 10.12 -4.48
CA VAL A 184 -7.47 8.90 -5.21
C VAL A 184 -7.63 7.58 -4.45
N ALA A 185 -7.80 7.63 -3.14
CA ALA A 185 -7.75 6.45 -2.27
C ALA A 185 -9.11 6.12 -1.65
N ASP A 186 -9.24 4.89 -1.16
CA ASP A 186 -10.45 4.39 -0.49
C ASP A 186 -10.45 4.72 1.02
N GLY A 187 -9.30 5.16 1.55
CA GLY A 187 -9.16 5.54 2.95
C GLY A 187 -7.86 6.28 3.25
N ILE A 188 -7.82 6.90 4.43
CA ILE A 188 -6.64 7.62 4.94
C ILE A 188 -6.07 6.93 6.18
N LEU A 189 -4.74 6.99 6.30
CA LEU A 189 -3.98 6.61 7.48
C LEU A 189 -3.32 7.88 8.04
N PRO A 190 -4.01 8.61 8.92
CA PRO A 190 -3.49 9.86 9.46
C PRO A 190 -2.28 9.61 10.36
N MET A 191 -1.38 10.58 10.47
CA MET A 191 -0.27 10.56 11.43
C MET A 191 -0.76 10.81 12.87
N GLY A 192 -1.60 9.89 13.36
CA GLY A 192 -2.37 10.04 14.58
C GLY A 192 -3.77 10.60 14.32
N TRP A 193 -4.74 10.17 15.13
CA TRP A 193 -6.10 10.70 15.09
C TRP A 193 -6.62 10.86 16.52
N GLY A 194 -6.62 12.10 17.00
CA GLY A 194 -7.18 12.49 18.30
C GLY A 194 -8.59 13.05 18.17
N ALA A 195 -9.11 13.60 19.27
CA ALA A 195 -10.40 14.30 19.28
C ALA A 195 -10.42 15.53 18.36
N ASP A 196 -9.25 16.09 18.09
CA ASP A 196 -8.99 17.21 17.18
C ASP A 196 -8.84 16.80 15.71
N GLY A 197 -8.75 15.50 15.42
CA GLY A 197 -8.56 14.96 14.06
C GLY A 197 -9.50 15.55 13.00
N PRO A 198 -10.83 15.66 13.24
CA PRO A 198 -11.74 16.29 12.28
C PRO A 198 -11.37 17.73 11.92
N ALA A 199 -10.88 18.52 12.87
CA ALA A 199 -10.47 19.90 12.62
C ALA A 199 -9.12 19.96 11.87
N VAL A 200 -8.21 19.03 12.15
CA VAL A 200 -6.89 18.96 11.52
C VAL A 200 -6.97 18.51 10.07
N TYR A 201 -7.72 17.43 9.80
CA TYR A 201 -7.75 16.78 8.50
C TYR A 201 -8.95 17.18 7.64
N GLY A 202 -10.10 17.52 8.24
CA GLY A 202 -11.37 17.82 7.55
C GLY A 202 -11.24 18.84 6.41
N PRO A 203 -10.67 20.03 6.64
CA PRO A 203 -10.54 21.05 5.60
C PRO A 203 -9.69 20.62 4.38
N SER A 204 -8.83 19.61 4.55
CA SER A 204 -8.04 19.05 3.46
C SER A 204 -8.77 17.91 2.77
N LEU A 205 -9.50 17.09 3.54
CA LEU A 205 -10.35 16.02 3.00
C LEU A 205 -11.46 16.57 2.10
N ASP A 206 -12.07 17.69 2.48
CA ASP A 206 -13.15 18.33 1.69
C ASP A 206 -12.69 18.89 0.33
N LYS A 207 -11.38 18.94 0.07
CA LYS A 207 -10.80 19.47 -1.17
C LYS A 207 -10.53 18.42 -2.25
N GLY A 208 -10.51 17.14 -1.88
CA GLY A 208 -10.28 16.02 -2.81
C GLY A 208 -11.59 15.32 -3.13
#